data_AF-A0A1I2NU38-F1
#
_entry.id   AF-A0A1I2NU38-F1
#
_cell.length_a   1.000
_cell.length_b   1.000
_cell.length_c   1.000
_cell.angle_alpha   90.00
_cell.angle_beta   90.00
_cell.angle_gamma   90.00
#
_symmetry.space_group_name_H-M   'P 1'
#
loop_
_entity.id
_entity.type
_entity.pdbx_description
1 polymer ?
#
loop_
_entity_poly.entity_id
_entity_poly.type
_entity_poly.pdbx_seq_one_letter_code
_entity_poly.pdbx_strand_id
1 'polypeptide(L)'
;MATQDFTWIASICRQEGLDVKKVRKSAEYLLKNYYKAKRTREFQEPTVTKPHDICQQKQKIRREYLLIMTGASRKDFNNFIWNALSASWIDEKIKMILDEISGYEEVGPLYKTIIEETYLKKNKLTREELYAACGLGRTAYFDRRKEAVTLFGILTWKYAQRREIEDVDQGIVEPTAKLGYNDE
;
A
#
# COMPACT_ATOMS: atom_id res chain seq x y z
N MET A 1 10.79 -17.05 15.88
CA MET A 1 11.81 -16.01 15.65
C MET A 1 11.40 -15.22 14.43
N ALA A 2 11.59 -13.90 14.41
CA ALA A 2 11.41 -13.13 13.18
C ALA A 2 12.56 -13.45 12.22
N THR A 3 12.30 -13.49 10.92
CA THR A 3 13.34 -13.58 9.90
C THR A 3 14.20 -12.31 9.93
N GLN A 4 15.41 -12.38 9.39
CA GLN A 4 16.27 -11.20 9.21
C GLN A 4 15.53 -10.11 8.41
N ASP A 5 14.85 -10.53 7.34
CA ASP A 5 14.08 -9.68 6.43
C ASP A 5 12.95 -8.94 7.16
N PHE A 6 12.16 -9.63 8.00
CA PHE A 6 11.10 -8.97 8.77
C PHE A 6 11.66 -7.97 9.79
N THR A 7 12.77 -8.30 10.43
CA THR A 7 13.42 -7.45 11.43
C THR A 7 13.85 -6.12 10.82
N TRP A 8 14.36 -6.19 9.59
CA TRP A 8 14.82 -5.04 8.84
C TRP A 8 13.65 -4.23 8.25
N ILE A 9 12.63 -4.86 7.66
CA ILE A 9 11.41 -4.14 7.20
C ILE A 9 10.77 -3.38 8.37
N ALA A 10 10.69 -4.03 9.54
CA ALA A 10 10.21 -3.42 10.76
C ALA A 10 11.10 -2.25 11.23
N SER A 11 12.40 -2.29 10.94
CA SER A 11 13.32 -1.18 11.20
C SER A 11 12.98 0.05 10.36
N ILE A 12 12.68 -0.13 9.07
CA ILE A 12 12.26 0.98 8.20
C ILE A 12 11.00 1.62 8.74
N CYS A 13 9.97 0.83 9.09
CA CYS A 13 8.75 1.38 9.68
C CYS A 13 9.04 2.23 10.92
N ARG A 14 9.93 1.76 11.81
CA ARG A 14 10.29 2.49 13.04
C ARG A 14 11.07 3.78 12.75
N GLN A 15 11.94 3.79 11.76
CA GLN A 15 12.67 5.00 11.34
C GLN A 15 11.71 6.08 10.83
N GLU A 16 10.62 5.67 10.16
CA GLU A 16 9.54 6.57 9.74
C GLU A 16 8.53 6.91 10.86
N GLY A 17 8.78 6.47 12.11
CA GLY A 17 7.86 6.70 13.23
C GLY A 17 6.55 5.90 13.16
N LEU A 18 6.49 4.83 12.36
CA LEU A 18 5.27 4.06 12.12
C LEU A 18 5.19 2.77 12.94
N ASP A 19 3.98 2.45 13.41
CA ASP A 19 3.69 1.13 13.99
C ASP A 19 3.63 0.06 12.89
N VAL A 20 4.54 -0.91 12.96
CA VAL A 20 4.69 -2.01 11.99
C VAL A 20 3.38 -2.80 11.82
N LYS A 21 2.65 -3.04 12.93
CA LYS A 21 1.40 -3.81 12.88
C LYS A 21 0.32 -3.03 12.13
N LYS A 22 0.26 -1.71 12.32
CA LYS A 22 -0.66 -0.81 11.65
C LYS A 22 -0.34 -0.70 10.16
N VAL A 23 0.93 -0.49 9.79
CA VAL A 23 1.37 -0.49 8.38
C VAL A 23 0.90 -1.76 7.67
N ARG A 24 1.21 -2.92 8.26
CA ARG A 24 0.79 -4.22 7.71
C ARG A 24 -0.73 -4.34 7.61
N LYS A 25 -1.47 -4.03 8.68
CA LYS A 25 -2.93 -4.18 8.71
C LYS A 25 -3.60 -3.26 7.68
N SER A 26 -3.12 -2.02 7.55
CA SER A 26 -3.65 -1.06 6.59
C SER A 26 -3.36 -1.51 5.15
N ALA A 27 -2.12 -1.90 4.86
CA ALA A 27 -1.74 -2.45 3.56
C ALA A 27 -2.56 -3.71 3.20
N GLU A 28 -2.69 -4.65 4.14
CA GLU A 28 -3.48 -5.87 3.94
C GLU A 28 -4.95 -5.55 3.65
N TYR A 29 -5.52 -4.57 4.35
CA TYR A 29 -6.90 -4.16 4.16
C TYR A 29 -7.11 -3.51 2.79
N LEU A 30 -6.18 -2.65 2.35
CA LEU A 30 -6.20 -2.07 1.01
C LEU A 30 -6.17 -3.15 -0.08
N LEU A 31 -5.20 -4.07 0.00
CA LEU A 31 -5.04 -5.16 -0.97
C LEU A 31 -6.25 -6.10 -1.00
N LYS A 32 -6.84 -6.43 0.15
CA LYS A 32 -8.06 -7.25 0.22
C LYS A 32 -9.27 -6.59 -0.41
N ASN A 33 -9.47 -5.29 -0.19
CA ASN A 33 -10.58 -4.56 -0.79
C ASN A 33 -10.36 -4.33 -2.29
N TYR A 34 -9.11 -4.08 -2.71
CA TYR A 34 -8.74 -4.05 -4.12
C TYR A 34 -9.11 -5.37 -4.82
N TYR A 35 -8.68 -6.49 -4.25
CA TYR A 35 -9.02 -7.83 -4.76
C TYR A 35 -10.53 -8.03 -4.87
N LYS A 36 -11.27 -7.66 -3.81
CA LYS A 36 -12.74 -7.77 -3.79
C LYS A 36 -13.37 -6.94 -4.91
N ALA A 37 -13.00 -5.66 -5.03
CA ALA A 37 -13.55 -4.75 -6.03
C ALA A 37 -13.29 -5.24 -7.46
N LYS A 38 -12.07 -5.70 -7.78
CA LYS A 38 -11.75 -6.29 -9.10
C LYS A 38 -12.59 -7.52 -9.42
N ARG A 39 -12.93 -8.31 -8.41
CA ARG A 39 -13.71 -9.55 -8.57
C ARG A 39 -15.20 -9.30 -8.71
N THR A 40 -15.79 -8.44 -7.87
CA THR A 40 -17.24 -8.24 -7.82
C THR A 40 -17.76 -7.35 -8.94
N ARG A 41 -16.87 -6.75 -9.75
CA ARG A 41 -17.21 -5.65 -10.66
C ARG A 41 -17.93 -4.50 -9.96
N GLU A 42 -17.81 -4.41 -8.63
CA GLU A 42 -18.15 -3.22 -7.84
C GLU A 42 -17.12 -2.10 -8.03
N PHE A 43 -16.25 -2.21 -9.05
CA PHE A 43 -15.50 -1.08 -9.56
C PHE A 43 -16.53 -0.05 -10.02
N GLN A 44 -16.77 0.95 -9.18
CA GLN A 44 -17.43 2.16 -9.62
C GLN A 44 -16.59 2.73 -10.75
N GLU A 45 -17.24 3.13 -11.84
CA GLU A 45 -16.54 3.84 -12.90
C GLU A 45 -15.74 5.00 -12.31
N PRO A 46 -14.54 5.30 -12.85
CA PRO A 46 -13.74 6.38 -12.33
C PRO A 46 -14.56 7.66 -12.25
N THR A 47 -14.76 8.15 -11.03
CA THR A 47 -15.58 9.35 -10.77
C THR A 47 -14.86 10.63 -11.21
N VAL A 48 -13.55 10.53 -11.47
CA VAL A 48 -12.68 11.63 -11.86
C VAL A 48 -11.89 11.24 -13.12
N THR A 49 -12.14 11.95 -14.21
CA THR A 49 -11.54 11.67 -15.53
C THR A 49 -10.76 12.84 -16.12
N LYS A 50 -10.98 14.07 -15.63
CA LYS A 50 -10.27 15.26 -16.11
C LYS A 50 -8.84 15.33 -15.53
N PRO A 51 -7.81 15.70 -16.32
CA PRO A 51 -6.42 15.68 -15.87
C PRO A 51 -6.12 16.52 -14.61
N HIS A 52 -6.67 17.73 -14.52
CA HIS A 52 -6.50 18.60 -13.34
C HIS A 52 -7.09 17.95 -12.08
N ASP A 53 -8.31 17.42 -12.19
CA ASP A 53 -9.02 16.79 -11.08
C ASP A 53 -8.32 15.48 -10.66
N ILE A 54 -7.67 14.78 -11.59
CA ILE A 54 -6.81 13.62 -11.28
C ILE A 54 -5.61 14.05 -10.41
N CYS A 55 -5.00 15.21 -10.67
CA CYS A 55 -3.88 15.71 -9.87
C CYS A 55 -4.32 15.97 -8.42
N GLN A 56 -5.43 16.67 -8.24
CA GLN A 56 -6.01 16.95 -6.92
C GLN A 56 -6.44 15.65 -6.21
N GLN A 57 -7.04 14.71 -6.94
CA GLN A 57 -7.39 13.41 -6.39
C GLN A 57 -6.16 12.63 -5.92
N LYS A 58 -5.06 12.66 -6.70
CA LYS A 58 -3.78 12.07 -6.33
C LYS A 58 -3.21 12.67 -5.04
N GLN A 59 -3.25 14.00 -4.90
CA GLN A 59 -2.80 14.70 -3.69
C GLN A 59 -3.64 14.29 -2.47
N LYS A 60 -4.97 14.36 -2.61
CA LYS A 60 -5.91 13.98 -1.56
C LYS A 60 -5.71 12.54 -1.09
N ILE A 61 -5.64 11.58 -2.01
CA ILE A 61 -5.48 10.16 -1.67
C ILE A 61 -4.13 9.91 -0.98
N ARG A 62 -3.04 10.56 -1.41
CA ARG A 62 -1.75 10.47 -0.71
C ARG A 62 -1.85 10.97 0.73
N ARG A 63 -2.37 12.18 0.93
CA ARG A 63 -2.54 12.76 2.26
C ARG A 63 -3.44 11.91 3.15
N GLU A 64 -4.55 11.39 2.61
CA GLU A 64 -5.42 10.44 3.34
C GLU A 64 -4.65 9.19 3.78
N TYR A 65 -3.87 8.58 2.89
CA TYR A 65 -3.03 7.42 3.23
C TYR A 65 -2.05 7.73 4.36
N LEU A 66 -1.40 8.91 4.30
CA LEU A 66 -0.48 9.33 5.35
C LEU A 66 -1.21 9.46 6.70
N LEU A 67 -2.34 10.17 6.73
CA LEU A 67 -3.13 10.33 7.95
C LEU A 67 -3.61 8.99 8.53
N ILE A 68 -3.98 8.04 7.68
CA ILE A 68 -4.36 6.68 8.11
C ILE A 68 -3.23 5.99 8.82
N MET A 69 -2.02 6.04 8.25
CA MET A 69 -0.86 5.39 8.84
C MET A 69 -0.44 6.06 10.16
N THR A 70 -0.61 7.38 10.31
CA THR A 70 -0.24 8.08 11.56
C THR A 70 -1.30 8.05 12.65
N GLY A 71 -2.61 8.01 12.34
CA GLY A 71 -3.60 8.00 13.43
C GLY A 71 -5.08 8.07 13.07
N ALA A 72 -5.46 8.13 11.80
CA ALA A 72 -6.86 8.37 11.42
C ALA A 72 -7.83 7.25 11.86
N SER A 73 -9.11 7.59 11.95
CA SER A 73 -10.14 6.67 12.43
C SER A 73 -10.43 5.56 11.42
N ARG A 74 -11.10 4.49 11.89
CA ARG A 74 -11.58 3.41 11.00
C ARG A 74 -12.56 3.92 9.93
N LYS A 75 -13.35 4.94 10.23
CA LYS A 75 -14.29 5.56 9.28
C LYS A 75 -13.51 6.25 8.16
N ASP A 76 -12.49 7.03 8.52
CA ASP A 76 -11.61 7.70 7.57
C ASP A 76 -10.93 6.66 6.67
N PHE A 77 -10.50 5.55 7.27
CA PHE A 77 -9.87 4.48 6.51
C PHE A 77 -10.81 3.85 5.48
N ASN A 78 -12.05 3.54 5.85
CA ASN A 78 -13.03 2.99 4.91
C ASN A 78 -13.32 3.95 3.75
N ASN A 79 -13.46 5.25 4.03
CA ASN A 79 -13.70 6.26 2.99
C ASN A 79 -12.50 6.36 2.03
N PHE A 80 -11.28 6.39 2.56
CA PHE A 80 -10.06 6.34 1.76
C PHE A 80 -10.01 5.14 0.83
N ILE A 81 -10.38 3.94 1.31
CA ILE A 81 -10.39 2.74 0.46
C ILE A 81 -11.30 2.95 -0.75
N TRP A 82 -12.51 3.46 -0.57
CA TRP A 82 -13.43 3.71 -1.69
C TRP A 82 -12.92 4.79 -2.65
N ASN A 83 -12.30 5.86 -2.11
CA ASN A 83 -11.68 6.90 -2.93
C ASN A 83 -10.50 6.34 -3.74
N ALA A 84 -9.64 5.54 -3.12
CA ALA A 84 -8.47 4.95 -3.75
C ALA A 84 -8.86 3.94 -4.84
N LEU A 85 -9.85 3.08 -4.56
CA LEU A 85 -10.29 2.05 -5.50
C LEU A 85 -11.09 2.59 -6.69
N SER A 86 -11.71 3.78 -6.56
CA SER A 86 -12.38 4.46 -7.67
C SER A 86 -11.44 5.32 -8.53
N ALA A 87 -10.16 5.43 -8.17
CA ALA A 87 -9.19 6.20 -8.93
C ALA A 87 -8.71 5.42 -10.17
N SER A 88 -8.85 6.01 -11.36
CA SER A 88 -8.44 5.40 -12.64
C SER A 88 -6.96 5.03 -12.73
N TRP A 89 -6.12 5.65 -11.91
CA TRP A 89 -4.67 5.50 -11.88
C TRP A 89 -4.16 4.56 -10.77
N ILE A 90 -5.04 3.99 -9.93
CA ILE A 90 -4.61 3.19 -8.77
C ILE A 90 -3.85 1.93 -9.17
N ASP A 91 -4.27 1.27 -10.26
CA ASP A 91 -3.62 0.07 -10.80
C ASP A 91 -2.16 0.36 -11.18
N GLU A 92 -1.91 1.50 -11.81
CA GLU A 92 -0.57 1.95 -12.19
C GLU A 92 0.32 2.14 -10.96
N LYS A 93 -0.23 2.72 -9.88
CA LYS A 93 0.54 2.94 -8.64
C LYS A 93 0.79 1.66 -7.87
N ILE A 94 -0.17 0.73 -7.83
CA ILE A 94 0.07 -0.61 -7.26
C ILE A 94 1.18 -1.30 -8.04
N LYS A 95 1.15 -1.25 -9.38
CA LYS A 95 2.20 -1.85 -10.23
C LYS A 95 3.56 -1.22 -9.98
N MET A 96 3.65 0.11 -9.91
CA MET A 96 4.89 0.83 -9.58
C MET A 96 5.49 0.35 -8.26
N ILE A 97 4.69 0.27 -7.19
CA ILE A 97 5.18 -0.19 -5.88
C ILE A 97 5.60 -1.66 -5.94
N LEU A 98 4.90 -2.51 -6.71
CA LEU A 98 5.32 -3.90 -6.90
C LEU A 98 6.65 -4.04 -7.65
N ASP A 99 6.89 -3.18 -8.65
CA ASP A 99 8.16 -3.17 -9.36
C ASP A 99 9.31 -2.72 -8.44
N GLU A 100 9.06 -1.79 -7.51
CA GLU A 100 10.01 -1.42 -6.45
C GLU A 100 10.27 -2.57 -5.47
N ILE A 101 9.22 -3.30 -5.05
CA ILE A 101 9.35 -4.52 -4.24
C ILE A 101 10.19 -5.58 -4.98
N SER A 102 10.01 -5.72 -6.30
CA SER A 102 10.74 -6.73 -7.07
C SER A 102 12.25 -6.48 -7.10
N GLY A 103 12.68 -5.23 -6.99
CA GLY A 103 14.09 -4.85 -6.94
C GLY A 103 14.74 -5.00 -5.57
N TYR A 104 14.01 -5.57 -4.60
CA TYR A 104 14.35 -5.48 -3.20
C TYR A 104 15.06 -6.73 -2.66
N GLU A 105 16.39 -6.66 -2.59
CA GLU A 105 17.23 -7.81 -2.21
C GLU A 105 16.90 -9.08 -3.04
N GLU A 106 17.32 -10.25 -2.58
CA GLU A 106 17.04 -11.52 -3.28
C GLU A 106 15.58 -11.99 -3.11
N VAL A 107 14.91 -11.55 -2.03
CA VAL A 107 13.54 -11.97 -1.68
C VAL A 107 12.45 -11.13 -2.33
N GLY A 108 12.80 -9.96 -2.90
CA GLY A 108 11.87 -9.03 -3.55
C GLY A 108 10.98 -9.65 -4.62
N PRO A 109 11.52 -10.44 -5.57
CA PRO A 109 10.72 -11.13 -6.57
C PRO A 109 9.66 -12.05 -5.94
N LEU A 110 10.01 -12.79 -4.89
CA LEU A 110 9.06 -13.65 -4.16
C LEU A 110 7.96 -12.81 -3.49
N TYR A 111 8.28 -11.66 -2.89
CA TYR A 111 7.29 -10.77 -2.29
C TYR A 111 6.32 -10.21 -3.33
N LYS A 112 6.82 -9.80 -4.50
CA LYS A 112 5.97 -9.39 -5.63
C LYS A 112 5.04 -10.52 -6.04
N THR A 113 5.56 -11.73 -6.26
CA THR A 113 4.75 -12.91 -6.60
C THR A 113 3.67 -13.17 -5.56
N ILE A 114 4.02 -13.16 -4.26
CA ILE A 114 3.02 -13.35 -3.19
C ILE A 114 1.89 -12.34 -3.29
N ILE A 115 2.18 -11.05 -3.52
CA ILE A 115 1.15 -10.02 -3.61
C ILE A 115 0.28 -10.20 -4.85
N GLU A 116 0.90 -10.45 -6.01
CA GLU A 116 0.20 -10.65 -7.29
C GLU A 116 -0.75 -11.85 -7.23
N GLU A 117 -0.24 -12.99 -6.78
CA GLU A 117 -0.99 -14.25 -6.66
C GLU A 117 -2.11 -14.16 -5.61
N THR A 118 -1.87 -13.46 -4.50
CA THR A 118 -2.85 -13.37 -3.40
C THR A 118 -3.95 -12.34 -3.67
N TYR A 119 -3.60 -11.19 -4.25
CA TYR A 119 -4.47 -10.01 -4.22
C TYR A 119 -4.78 -9.41 -5.59
N LEU A 120 -3.99 -9.68 -6.64
CA LEU A 120 -4.19 -9.02 -7.93
C LEU A 120 -4.75 -9.96 -9.02
N LYS A 121 -4.57 -11.28 -8.89
CA LYS A 121 -5.15 -12.22 -9.84
C LYS A 121 -6.67 -12.17 -9.84
N LYS A 122 -7.27 -12.17 -11.04
CA LYS A 122 -8.72 -12.21 -11.23
C LYS A 122 -9.34 -13.50 -10.68
N ASN A 123 -8.66 -14.62 -10.85
CA ASN A 123 -9.14 -15.93 -10.41
C ASN A 123 -8.59 -16.25 -9.03
N LYS A 124 -9.47 -16.72 -8.14
CA LYS A 124 -9.07 -17.13 -6.79
C LYS A 124 -8.32 -18.46 -6.87
N LEU A 125 -7.06 -18.46 -6.45
CA LEU A 125 -6.33 -19.68 -6.19
C LEU A 125 -6.75 -20.30 -4.85
N THR A 126 -6.75 -21.63 -4.79
CA THR A 126 -6.76 -22.39 -3.55
C THR A 126 -5.48 -22.11 -2.76
N ARG A 127 -5.46 -22.53 -1.49
CA ARG A 127 -4.27 -22.30 -0.66
C ARG A 127 -3.08 -23.10 -1.18
N GLU A 128 -3.36 -24.32 -1.63
CA GLU A 128 -2.40 -25.26 -2.18
C GLU A 128 -1.79 -24.72 -3.48
N GLU A 129 -2.60 -24.13 -4.37
CA GLU A 129 -2.11 -23.45 -5.57
C GLU A 129 -1.28 -22.20 -5.25
N LEU A 130 -1.66 -21.40 -4.24
CA LEU A 130 -0.86 -20.24 -3.80
C LEU A 130 0.52 -20.66 -3.29
N TYR A 131 0.56 -21.72 -2.48
CA TYR A 131 1.80 -22.28 -1.94
C TYR A 131 2.70 -22.77 -3.07
N ALA A 132 2.14 -23.52 -4.02
CA ALA A 132 2.85 -24.01 -5.19
C ALA A 132 3.38 -22.86 -6.07
N ALA A 133 2.55 -21.85 -6.35
CA ALA A 133 2.93 -20.69 -7.15
C ALA A 133 4.09 -19.89 -6.51
N CYS A 134 4.17 -19.88 -5.19
CA CYS A 134 5.26 -19.21 -4.45
C CYS A 134 6.46 -20.13 -4.17
N GLY A 135 6.36 -21.43 -4.44
CA GLY A 135 7.39 -22.42 -4.04
C GLY A 135 7.55 -22.54 -2.52
N LEU A 136 6.49 -22.28 -1.73
CA LEU A 136 6.56 -22.23 -0.27
C LEU A 136 5.62 -23.25 0.38
N GLY A 137 6.05 -23.81 1.51
CA GLY A 137 5.14 -24.52 2.42
C GLY A 137 4.20 -23.55 3.16
N ARG A 138 3.13 -24.09 3.76
CA ARG A 138 2.08 -23.32 4.45
C ARG A 138 2.61 -22.27 5.43
N THR A 139 3.46 -22.68 6.39
CA THR A 139 3.96 -21.77 7.44
C THR A 139 4.84 -20.68 6.84
N ALA A 140 5.78 -21.06 5.98
CA ALA A 140 6.69 -20.13 5.30
C ALA A 140 5.90 -19.10 4.48
N TYR A 141 4.86 -19.53 3.75
CA TYR A 141 4.00 -18.62 3.00
C TYR A 141 3.37 -17.53 3.89
N PHE A 142 2.82 -17.88 5.05
CA PHE A 142 2.18 -16.89 5.91
C PHE A 142 3.16 -15.89 6.51
N ASP A 143 4.41 -16.30 6.77
CA ASP A 143 5.44 -15.40 7.26
C ASP A 143 5.96 -14.48 6.13
N ARG A 144 6.28 -15.05 4.96
CA ARG A 144 6.67 -14.27 3.77
C ARG A 144 5.57 -13.31 3.30
N ARG A 145 4.30 -13.69 3.43
CA ARG A 145 3.17 -12.79 3.13
C ARG A 145 3.09 -11.62 4.10
N LYS A 146 3.36 -11.83 5.40
CA LYS A 146 3.39 -10.72 6.37
C LYS A 146 4.50 -9.73 5.99
N GLU A 147 5.66 -10.22 5.61
CA GLU A 147 6.80 -9.41 5.16
C GLU A 147 6.46 -8.62 3.90
N ALA A 148 6.01 -9.31 2.84
CA ALA A 148 5.63 -8.70 1.56
C ALA A 148 4.59 -7.58 1.75
N VAL A 149 3.52 -7.85 2.52
CA VAL A 149 2.46 -6.85 2.77
C VAL A 149 2.97 -5.69 3.62
N THR A 150 3.88 -5.93 4.57
CA THR A 150 4.48 -4.85 5.36
C THR A 150 5.38 -3.98 4.48
N LEU A 151 6.20 -4.60 3.63
CA LEU A 151 7.06 -3.91 2.67
C LEU A 151 6.24 -3.06 1.69
N PHE A 152 5.16 -3.61 1.14
CA PHE A 152 4.23 -2.86 0.30
C PHE A 152 3.67 -1.62 1.02
N GLY A 153 3.27 -1.76 2.28
CA GLY A 153 2.75 -0.65 3.07
C GLY A 153 3.79 0.47 3.29
N ILE A 154 5.02 0.11 3.66
CA ILE A 154 6.07 1.10 3.94
C ILE A 154 6.57 1.79 2.67
N LEU A 155 6.68 1.07 1.54
CA LEU A 155 7.05 1.69 0.26
C LEU A 155 5.96 2.63 -0.26
N THR A 156 4.68 2.24 -0.10
CA THR A 156 3.54 3.13 -0.42
C THR A 156 3.57 4.39 0.46
N TRP A 157 3.92 4.26 1.75
CA TRP A 157 4.09 5.40 2.65
C TRP A 157 5.21 6.33 2.18
N LYS A 158 6.41 5.78 1.91
CA LYS A 158 7.56 6.56 1.45
C LYS A 158 7.26 7.32 0.15
N TYR A 159 6.60 6.66 -0.79
CA TYR A 159 6.10 7.31 -2.01
C TYR A 159 5.14 8.47 -1.69
N ALA A 160 4.14 8.22 -0.83
CA ALA A 160 3.14 9.22 -0.50
C ALA A 160 3.77 10.43 0.21
N GLN A 161 4.67 10.18 1.17
CA GLN A 161 5.35 11.19 1.97
C GLN A 161 6.28 12.04 1.12
N ARG A 162 7.10 11.43 0.27
CA ARG A 162 8.00 12.16 -0.64
C ARG A 162 7.21 13.13 -1.54
N ARG A 163 6.11 12.66 -2.14
CA ARG A 163 5.28 13.49 -3.02
C ARG A 163 4.52 14.58 -2.25
N GLU A 164 4.13 14.31 -1.01
CA GLU A 164 3.53 15.31 -0.12
C GLU A 164 4.53 16.44 0.18
N ILE A 165 5.77 16.11 0.53
CA ILE A 165 6.85 17.09 0.77
C ILE A 165 7.09 17.92 -0.48
N GLU A 166 7.25 17.28 -1.64
CA GLU A 166 7.44 17.97 -2.93
C GLU A 166 6.30 18.96 -3.25
N ASP A 167 5.04 18.61 -2.94
CA ASP A 167 3.89 19.50 -3.17
C ASP A 167 3.81 20.64 -2.14
N VAL A 168 4.21 20.40 -0.88
CA VAL A 168 4.29 21.43 0.18
C VAL A 168 5.37 22.44 -0.15
N ASP A 169 6.57 21.98 -0.52
CA ASP A 169 7.70 22.85 -0.89
C ASP A 169 7.39 23.75 -2.09
N GLN A 170 6.50 23.31 -2.98
CA GLN A 170 6.03 24.06 -4.13
C GLN A 170 4.82 24.97 -3.82
N GLY A 171 4.30 24.95 -2.60
CA GLY A 171 3.10 25.71 -2.20
C GLY A 171 1.81 25.22 -2.87
N ILE A 172 1.79 23.97 -3.37
CA ILE A 172 0.61 23.39 -4.01
C ILE A 172 -0.39 22.88 -2.97
N VAL A 173 0.10 22.39 -1.83
CA VAL A 173 -0.72 21.94 -0.71
C VAL A 173 -0.21 22.53 0.60
N GLU A 174 -1.14 22.96 1.46
CA GLU A 174 -0.78 23.48 2.78
C GLU A 174 -0.20 22.36 3.67
N PRO A 175 0.85 22.63 4.47
CA PRO A 175 1.36 21.68 5.45
C PRO A 175 0.28 21.28 6.46
N THR A 176 0.46 20.12 7.08
CA THR A 176 -0.46 19.65 8.12
C THR A 176 0.30 19.22 9.37
N ALA A 177 -0.06 19.86 10.50
CA ALA A 177 0.50 19.54 11.81
C ALA A 177 0.36 18.04 12.18
N LYS A 178 -0.65 17.35 11.63
CA LYS A 178 -0.85 15.89 11.86
C LYS A 178 0.23 15.01 11.23
N LEU A 179 1.03 15.54 10.30
CA LEU A 179 2.14 14.86 9.66
C LEU A 179 3.51 15.36 10.17
N GLY A 180 3.52 16.19 11.23
CA GLY A 180 4.75 16.65 11.86
C GLY A 180 5.48 17.76 11.11
N TYR A 181 4.82 18.38 10.12
CA TYR A 181 5.27 19.67 9.59
C TYR A 181 4.96 20.72 10.67
N ASN A 182 5.96 21.09 11.45
CA ASN A 182 5.87 22.25 12.32
C ASN A 182 6.04 23.48 11.44
N ASP A 183 5.12 24.44 11.56
CA ASP A 183 5.35 25.80 11.09
C ASP A 183 6.51 26.35 11.92
N GLU A 184 7.69 26.52 11.31
CA GLU A 184 8.72 27.41 11.86
C GLU A 184 8.30 28.87 11.68
#